data_AF-A0A6A7VUS1-F1
#
_entry.id   AF-A0A6A7VUS1-F1
#
_cell.length_a   1.000
_cell.length_b   1.000
_cell.length_c   1.000
_cell.angle_alpha   90.00
_cell.angle_beta   90.00
_cell.angle_gamma   90.00
#
_symmetry.space_group_name_H-M   'P 1'
#
loop_
_entity.id
_entity.type
_entity.pdbx_description
1 polymer ?
#
loop_
_entity_poly.entity_id
_entity_poly.type
_entity_poly.pdbx_seq_one_letter_code
_entity_poly.pdbx_strand_id
1 'polypeptide(L)'
;MDKGAFSIADSLVEEFNDRVEQLSRLTNHPGSKGRFIELLLINLLRKYLPKKYDFSSGFYCSINPELNEASQQIDIICYDHLNYPLFFNCNEIVAVSPKSVKGLIEVKAVMTSDSIKQLLNQANCEVAKQLPIDTKFNLLSVKSQISPESVCKEILDFYNGDIPIVKGLGMIYSLDWEDIIVFDNSRNRYSMLILNNFNYSISSFVNKLIRDLYGLDAYMSVANLIGPSLFIPKAEYVIRGDEN
;
A
#
# COMPACT_ATOMS: atom_id res chain seq x y z
N MET A 1 5.91 -34.55 -17.05
CA MET A 1 6.52 -33.63 -16.08
C MET A 1 6.18 -32.23 -16.53
N ASP A 2 5.14 -31.67 -15.93
CA ASP A 2 4.66 -30.34 -16.25
C ASP A 2 5.71 -29.35 -15.75
N LYS A 3 6.44 -28.70 -16.65
CA LYS A 3 7.32 -27.59 -16.28
C LYS A 3 6.38 -26.42 -15.99
N GLY A 4 5.90 -26.36 -14.75
CA GLY A 4 4.94 -25.38 -14.27
C GLY A 4 5.30 -23.99 -14.78
N ALA A 5 4.29 -23.28 -15.29
CA ALA A 5 4.46 -21.96 -15.88
C ALA A 5 5.29 -21.09 -14.93
N PHE A 6 6.45 -20.64 -15.39
CA PHE A 6 7.32 -19.73 -14.66
C PHE A 6 6.53 -18.45 -14.40
N SER A 7 6.01 -18.30 -13.18
CA SER A 7 5.12 -17.20 -12.85
C SER A 7 5.95 -16.03 -12.34
N ILE A 8 5.60 -14.81 -12.75
CA ILE A 8 6.28 -13.59 -12.28
C ILE A 8 6.13 -13.47 -10.76
N ALA A 9 5.06 -13.99 -10.14
CA ALA A 9 4.99 -14.05 -8.69
C ALA A 9 6.03 -14.95 -8.10
N ASP A 10 6.25 -16.16 -8.61
CA ASP A 10 7.18 -17.08 -7.95
C ASP A 10 8.56 -16.43 -7.85
N SER A 11 9.02 -15.78 -8.93
CA SER A 11 10.28 -15.01 -8.88
C SER A 11 10.25 -13.82 -7.92
N LEU A 12 9.17 -13.03 -7.90
CA LEU A 12 9.05 -11.87 -6.99
C LEU A 12 9.00 -12.32 -5.52
N VAL A 13 8.25 -13.39 -5.25
CA VAL A 13 8.02 -13.96 -3.93
C VAL A 13 9.27 -14.63 -3.40
N GLU A 14 9.92 -15.46 -4.20
CA GLU A 14 11.22 -16.07 -3.88
C GLU A 14 12.25 -14.98 -3.58
N GLU A 15 12.40 -14.00 -4.47
CA GLU A 15 13.36 -12.91 -4.29
C GLU A 15 13.05 -12.07 -3.04
N PHE A 16 11.78 -11.79 -2.76
CA PHE A 16 11.39 -11.06 -1.56
C PHE A 16 11.69 -11.86 -0.28
N ASN A 17 11.24 -13.11 -0.23
CA ASN A 17 11.36 -13.97 0.95
C ASN A 17 12.82 -14.27 1.28
N ASP A 18 13.63 -14.62 0.27
CA ASP A 18 15.05 -14.90 0.45
C ASP A 18 15.80 -13.69 1.03
N ARG A 19 15.49 -12.49 0.54
CA ARG A 19 16.12 -11.25 0.99
C ARG A 19 15.69 -10.87 2.40
N VAL A 20 14.41 -11.02 2.73
CA VAL A 20 13.91 -10.77 4.09
C VAL A 20 14.48 -11.79 5.08
N GLU A 21 14.60 -13.07 4.69
CA GLU A 21 15.21 -14.10 5.52
C GLU A 21 16.70 -13.80 5.77
N GLN A 22 17.46 -13.48 4.72
CA GLN A 22 18.87 -13.06 4.85
C GLN A 22 19.03 -11.91 5.84
N LEU A 23 18.20 -10.86 5.73
CA LEU A 23 18.23 -9.73 6.64
C LEU A 23 17.92 -10.14 8.09
N SER A 24 16.94 -11.03 8.28
CA SER A 24 16.52 -11.49 9.60
C SER A 24 17.64 -12.19 10.37
N ARG A 25 18.60 -12.79 9.66
CA ARG A 25 19.80 -13.41 10.22
C ARG A 25 20.89 -12.41 10.59
N LEU A 26 20.86 -11.19 10.01
CA LEU A 26 21.90 -10.17 10.19
C LEU A 26 21.57 -9.14 11.26
N THR A 27 20.29 -8.77 11.42
CA THR A 27 19.88 -7.76 12.40
C THR A 27 18.47 -8.02 12.92
N ASN A 28 18.22 -7.61 14.16
CA ASN A 28 16.88 -7.55 14.75
C ASN A 28 16.39 -6.12 15.01
N HIS A 29 17.15 -5.09 14.61
CA HIS A 29 16.78 -3.70 14.81
C HIS A 29 15.60 -3.30 13.91
N PRO A 30 14.43 -2.90 14.47
CA PRO A 30 13.22 -2.66 13.68
C PRO A 30 13.38 -1.58 12.59
N GLY A 31 14.08 -0.48 12.89
CA GLY A 31 14.26 0.61 11.92
C GLY A 31 15.10 0.20 10.70
N SER A 32 16.14 -0.60 10.92
CA SER A 32 16.98 -1.13 9.84
C SER A 32 16.22 -2.14 8.99
N LYS A 33 15.35 -2.95 9.62
CA LYS A 33 14.45 -3.86 8.91
C LYS A 33 13.47 -3.09 8.04
N GLY A 34 12.81 -2.08 8.59
CA GLY A 34 11.85 -1.24 7.86
C GLY A 34 12.46 -0.64 6.59
N ARG A 35 13.61 0.05 6.72
CA ARG A 35 14.31 0.65 5.59
C ARG A 35 14.75 -0.38 4.53
N PHE A 36 15.20 -1.55 4.95
CA PHE A 36 15.55 -2.60 3.99
C PHE A 36 14.33 -3.10 3.22
N ILE A 37 13.21 -3.37 3.91
CA ILE A 37 11.98 -3.86 3.28
C ILE A 37 11.44 -2.82 2.31
N GLU A 38 11.48 -1.53 2.67
CA GLU A 38 11.15 -0.40 1.79
C GLU A 38 11.97 -0.43 0.51
N LEU A 39 13.31 -0.46 0.62
CA LEU A 39 14.21 -0.48 -0.54
C LEU A 39 14.04 -1.74 -1.39
N LEU A 40 13.88 -2.90 -0.76
CA LEU A 40 13.61 -4.17 -1.44
C LEU A 40 12.31 -4.08 -2.23
N LEU A 41 11.24 -3.57 -1.62
CA LEU A 41 9.95 -3.43 -2.28
C LEU A 41 10.02 -2.44 -3.43
N ILE A 42 10.65 -1.27 -3.27
CA ILE A 42 10.88 -0.31 -4.36
C ILE A 42 11.58 -0.99 -5.54
N ASN A 43 12.65 -1.75 -5.28
CA ASN A 43 13.41 -2.42 -6.32
C ASN A 43 12.60 -3.49 -7.05
N LEU A 44 11.85 -4.31 -6.31
CA LEU A 44 10.97 -5.33 -6.90
C LEU A 44 9.85 -4.69 -7.70
N LEU A 45 9.21 -3.63 -7.16
CA LEU A 45 8.13 -2.94 -7.86
C LEU A 45 8.64 -2.32 -9.17
N ARG A 46 9.79 -1.65 -9.13
CA ARG A 46 10.45 -1.13 -10.34
C ARG A 46 10.83 -2.25 -11.30
N LYS A 47 11.30 -3.41 -10.82
CA LYS A 47 11.77 -4.52 -11.65
C LYS A 47 10.61 -5.19 -12.40
N TYR A 48 9.49 -5.44 -11.72
CA TYR A 48 8.43 -6.30 -12.24
C TYR A 48 7.16 -5.56 -12.73
N LEU A 49 6.87 -4.33 -12.27
CA LEU A 49 5.68 -3.59 -12.72
C LEU A 49 5.94 -2.75 -13.98
N PRO A 50 4.87 -2.39 -14.73
CA PRO A 50 5.02 -1.56 -15.92
C PRO A 50 5.70 -0.22 -15.62
N LYS A 51 6.59 0.22 -16.51
CA LYS A 51 7.35 1.47 -16.39
C LYS A 51 6.52 2.75 -16.54
N LYS A 52 5.19 2.65 -16.52
CA LYS A 52 4.30 3.82 -16.60
C LYS A 52 4.42 4.70 -15.35
N TYR A 53 4.70 4.09 -14.19
CA TYR A 53 4.94 4.81 -12.94
C TYR A 53 6.31 4.44 -12.39
N ASP A 54 6.86 5.34 -11.58
CA ASP A 54 8.06 5.06 -10.78
C ASP A 54 7.72 5.03 -9.29
N PHE A 55 8.59 4.40 -8.50
CA PHE A 55 8.43 4.15 -7.07
C PHE A 55 9.63 4.68 -6.30
N SER A 56 9.42 5.60 -5.36
CA SER A 56 10.51 6.15 -4.56
C SER A 56 10.03 6.58 -3.18
N SER A 57 10.95 6.57 -2.21
CA SER A 57 10.74 7.30 -0.95
C SER A 57 10.68 8.80 -1.25
N GLY A 58 9.90 9.56 -0.48
CA GLY A 58 9.85 10.99 -0.72
C GLY A 58 8.68 11.74 -0.12
N PHE A 59 8.42 12.91 -0.71
CA PHE A 59 7.40 13.85 -0.30
C PHE A 59 6.51 14.21 -1.48
N TYR A 60 5.23 14.50 -1.23
CA TYR A 60 4.43 15.28 -2.17
C TYR A 60 4.21 16.68 -1.60
N CYS A 61 4.49 17.69 -2.41
CA CYS A 61 4.49 19.09 -1.96
C CYS A 61 3.30 19.84 -2.56
N SER A 62 2.59 20.58 -1.72
CA SER A 62 1.49 21.43 -2.16
C SER A 62 1.88 22.29 -3.36
N ILE A 63 0.98 22.38 -4.34
CA ILE A 63 1.09 23.30 -5.48
C ILE A 63 0.27 24.57 -5.27
N ASN A 64 -0.39 24.71 -4.12
CA ASN A 64 -1.09 25.94 -3.74
C ASN A 64 -0.07 26.89 -3.06
N PRO A 65 0.18 28.08 -3.62
CA PRO A 65 1.11 29.07 -3.03
C PRO A 65 0.75 29.50 -1.60
N GLU A 66 -0.54 29.43 -1.23
CA GLU A 66 -1.02 29.79 0.11
C GLU A 66 -0.83 28.66 1.13
N LEU A 67 -0.66 27.42 0.65
CA LEU A 67 -0.37 26.25 1.47
C LEU A 67 1.07 25.80 1.18
N ASN A 68 2.06 26.40 1.83
CA ASN A 68 3.46 26.01 1.68
C ASN A 68 3.81 24.79 2.55
N GLU A 69 3.07 23.71 2.38
CA GLU A 69 3.22 22.47 3.13
C GLU A 69 3.62 21.30 2.24
N ALA A 70 4.42 20.40 2.79
CA ALA A 70 4.72 19.09 2.22
C ALA A 70 4.10 18.00 3.09
N SER A 71 3.89 16.84 2.51
CA SER A 71 3.59 15.64 3.29
C SER A 71 4.73 15.36 4.30
N GLN A 72 4.45 14.52 5.30
CA GLN A 72 5.55 13.78 5.92
C GLN A 72 6.21 12.88 4.86
N GLN A 73 7.41 12.38 5.16
CA GLN A 73 8.04 11.40 4.28
C GLN A 73 7.13 10.18 4.14
N ILE A 74 6.88 9.78 2.90
CA ILE A 74 6.18 8.55 2.56
C ILE A 74 7.23 7.53 2.16
N ASP A 75 7.17 6.33 2.74
CA ASP A 75 8.12 5.26 2.48
C ASP A 75 8.17 4.92 0.99
N ILE A 76 7.01 4.80 0.32
CA ILE A 76 6.95 4.61 -1.13
C ILE A 76 5.82 5.44 -1.74
N ILE A 77 6.21 6.37 -2.62
CA ILE A 77 5.33 7.10 -3.53
C ILE A 77 5.37 6.42 -4.89
N CYS A 78 4.22 5.99 -5.39
CA CYS A 78 4.01 5.63 -6.78
C CYS A 78 3.57 6.88 -7.55
N TYR A 79 4.34 7.31 -8.56
CA TYR A 79 4.09 8.54 -9.27
C TYR A 79 4.33 8.44 -10.78
N ASP A 80 3.60 9.25 -11.53
CA ASP A 80 3.71 9.39 -12.97
C ASP A 80 4.90 10.28 -13.36
N HIS A 81 6.07 9.65 -13.48
CA HIS A 81 7.32 10.30 -13.88
C HIS A 81 7.40 10.60 -15.39
N LEU A 82 6.49 10.06 -16.20
CA LEU A 82 6.48 10.28 -17.65
C LEU A 82 5.81 11.61 -18.01
N ASN A 83 4.79 12.00 -17.23
CA ASN A 83 3.99 13.19 -17.52
C ASN A 83 4.25 14.37 -16.55
N TYR A 84 4.92 14.14 -15.42
CA TYR A 84 5.14 15.16 -14.40
C TYR A 84 6.62 15.28 -14.00
N PRO A 85 7.15 16.50 -13.85
CA PRO A 85 8.52 16.71 -13.38
C PRO A 85 8.63 16.45 -11.87
N LEU A 86 9.86 16.11 -11.45
CA LEU A 86 10.23 16.09 -10.04
C LEU A 86 10.52 17.52 -9.56
N PHE A 87 10.03 17.87 -8.38
CA PHE A 87 10.37 19.13 -7.69
C PHE A 87 11.75 19.04 -7.03
N PHE A 88 12.13 17.82 -6.63
CA PHE A 88 13.43 17.51 -6.04
C PHE A 88 13.79 16.07 -6.38
N ASN A 89 15.08 15.82 -6.60
CA ASN A 89 15.62 14.47 -6.81
C ASN A 89 16.99 14.37 -6.15
N CYS A 90 17.09 13.54 -5.12
CA CYS A 90 18.35 13.13 -4.50
C CYS A 90 18.37 11.61 -4.40
N ASN A 91 18.63 10.96 -5.53
CA ASN A 91 18.73 9.51 -5.68
C ASN A 91 17.47 8.77 -5.18
N GLU A 92 17.48 8.35 -3.92
CA GLU A 92 16.42 7.54 -3.29
C GLU A 92 15.26 8.37 -2.73
N ILE A 93 15.43 9.69 -2.66
CA ILE A 93 14.42 10.62 -2.13
C ILE A 93 14.00 11.60 -3.22
N VAL A 94 12.70 11.66 -3.48
CA VAL A 94 12.09 12.60 -4.44
C VAL A 94 11.10 13.54 -3.75
N ALA A 95 10.87 14.71 -4.36
CA ALA A 95 9.68 15.49 -4.08
C ALA A 95 8.85 15.65 -5.35
N VAL A 96 7.54 15.41 -5.26
CA VAL A 96 6.64 15.38 -6.42
C VAL A 96 5.43 16.27 -6.24
N SER A 97 4.76 16.60 -7.35
CA SER A 97 3.44 17.23 -7.31
C SER A 97 2.38 16.22 -6.85
N PRO A 98 1.39 16.61 -6.01
CA PRO A 98 0.24 15.79 -5.67
C PRO A 98 -0.44 15.19 -6.90
N LYS A 99 -0.53 15.95 -8.01
CA LYS A 99 -1.14 15.49 -9.27
C LYS A 99 -0.45 14.29 -9.91
N SER A 100 0.85 14.11 -9.66
CA SER A 100 1.62 12.99 -10.20
C SER A 100 1.41 11.70 -9.41
N VAL A 101 0.96 11.79 -8.15
CA VAL A 101 0.81 10.64 -7.25
C VAL A 101 -0.30 9.73 -7.74
N LYS A 102 -0.05 8.42 -7.71
CA LYS A 102 -0.98 7.35 -8.08
C LYS A 102 -1.31 6.41 -6.94
N GLY A 103 -0.40 6.28 -5.97
CA GLY A 103 -0.61 5.47 -4.79
C GLY A 103 0.52 5.69 -3.79
N LEU A 104 0.22 5.43 -2.52
CA LEU A 104 1.15 5.61 -1.41
C LEU A 104 1.21 4.31 -0.62
N ILE A 105 2.40 3.92 -0.16
CA ILE A 105 2.61 2.70 0.61
C ILE A 105 3.49 3.04 1.81
N GLU A 106 2.98 2.78 3.00
CA GLU A 106 3.72 2.75 4.26
C GLU A 106 4.24 1.33 4.51
N VAL A 107 5.49 1.19 4.92
CA VAL A 107 6.17 -0.09 5.13
C VAL A 107 6.62 -0.22 6.57
N LYS A 108 6.13 -1.24 7.28
CA LYS A 108 6.53 -1.52 8.67
C LYS A 108 7.20 -2.87 8.83
N ALA A 109 8.30 -2.93 9.58
CA ALA A 109 8.83 -4.24 10.01
C ALA A 109 7.82 -4.96 10.93
N VAL A 110 7.20 -4.21 11.83
CA VAL A 110 6.15 -4.67 12.75
C VAL A 110 5.04 -3.64 12.77
N MET A 111 3.82 -4.03 12.40
CA MET A 111 2.64 -3.19 12.49
C MET A 111 2.12 -3.15 13.94
N THR A 112 1.75 -1.94 14.36
CA THR A 112 1.20 -1.61 15.67
C THR A 112 0.03 -0.66 15.52
N SER A 113 -0.74 -0.44 16.60
CA SER A 113 -1.82 0.56 16.62
C SER A 113 -1.34 1.97 16.21
N ASP A 114 -0.14 2.36 16.62
CA ASP A 114 0.41 3.67 16.26
C ASP A 114 0.77 3.75 14.77
N SER A 115 1.11 2.61 14.13
CA SER A 115 1.29 2.55 12.68
C SER A 115 -0.03 2.82 11.94
N ILE A 116 -1.16 2.31 12.45
CA ILE A 116 -2.49 2.58 11.89
C ILE A 116 -2.87 4.05 12.07
N LYS A 117 -2.67 4.62 13.26
CA LYS A 117 -2.90 6.05 13.51
C LYS A 117 -2.05 6.94 12.60
N GLN A 118 -0.78 6.59 12.39
CA GLN A 118 0.11 7.33 11.48
C GLN A 118 -0.45 7.31 10.05
N LEU A 119 -0.87 6.14 9.55
CA LEU A 119 -1.48 5.99 8.22
C LEU A 119 -2.74 6.85 8.09
N LEU A 120 -3.62 6.81 9.09
CA LEU A 120 -4.84 7.62 9.12
C LEU A 120 -4.54 9.12 9.13
N ASN A 121 -3.56 9.57 9.91
CA ASN A 121 -3.14 10.97 9.92
C ASN A 121 -2.56 11.42 8.56
N GLN A 122 -1.77 10.57 7.91
CA GLN A 122 -1.26 10.84 6.56
C GLN A 122 -2.42 10.95 5.55
N ALA A 123 -3.39 10.03 5.60
CA ALA A 123 -4.55 10.03 4.70
C ALA A 123 -5.51 11.21 4.93
N ASN A 124 -5.50 11.82 6.12
CA ASN A 124 -6.41 12.92 6.49
C ASN A 124 -5.72 14.28 6.69
N CYS A 125 -4.47 14.44 6.29
CA CYS A 125 -3.79 15.74 6.35
C CYS A 125 -4.28 16.71 5.26
N GLU A 126 -4.08 18.01 5.46
CA GLU A 126 -4.56 19.06 4.54
C GLU A 126 -3.97 18.92 3.14
N VAL A 127 -2.67 18.65 3.01
CA VAL A 127 -2.01 18.46 1.71
C VAL A 127 -2.54 17.23 0.96
N ALA A 128 -3.07 16.21 1.67
CA ALA A 128 -3.67 15.05 1.02
C ALA A 128 -4.92 15.41 0.21
N LYS A 129 -5.62 16.53 0.51
CA LYS A 129 -6.76 17.02 -0.28
C LYS A 129 -6.41 17.29 -1.74
N GLN A 130 -5.13 17.58 -2.03
CA GLN A 130 -4.65 17.88 -3.39
C GLN A 130 -4.29 16.64 -4.21
N LEU A 131 -4.24 15.45 -3.60
CA LEU A 131 -4.00 14.21 -4.33
C LEU A 131 -5.19 13.89 -5.27
N PRO A 132 -4.97 13.15 -6.37
CA PRO A 132 -6.05 12.60 -7.17
C PRO A 132 -7.07 11.81 -6.33
N ILE A 133 -8.33 11.77 -6.77
CA ILE A 133 -9.43 11.15 -6.00
C ILE A 133 -9.24 9.64 -5.81
N ASP A 134 -8.59 9.00 -6.76
CA ASP A 134 -8.28 7.58 -6.81
C ASP A 134 -6.98 7.20 -6.08
N THR A 135 -6.23 8.18 -5.56
CA THR A 135 -5.02 7.90 -4.78
C THR A 135 -5.38 7.20 -3.47
N LYS A 136 -4.78 6.04 -3.25
CA LYS A 136 -4.98 5.23 -2.04
C LYS A 136 -3.71 5.17 -1.19
N PHE A 137 -3.93 5.16 0.12
CA PHE A 137 -2.90 4.88 1.12
C PHE A 137 -2.93 3.41 1.50
N ASN A 138 -1.80 2.72 1.35
CA ASN A 138 -1.66 1.31 1.64
C ASN A 138 -0.65 1.10 2.77
N LEU A 139 -0.77 0.02 3.51
CA LEU A 139 0.20 -0.38 4.53
C LEU A 139 0.58 -1.84 4.32
N LEU A 140 1.88 -2.10 4.27
CA LEU A 140 2.46 -3.43 4.25
C LEU A 140 3.35 -3.62 5.48
N SER A 141 3.20 -4.74 6.17
CA SER A 141 4.13 -5.14 7.23
C SER A 141 4.64 -6.56 7.11
N VAL A 142 5.81 -6.85 7.67
CA VAL A 142 6.32 -8.24 7.74
C VAL A 142 5.68 -8.99 8.90
N LYS A 143 5.52 -8.33 10.04
CA LYS A 143 4.81 -8.87 11.20
C LYS A 143 3.77 -7.90 11.71
N SER A 144 2.80 -8.39 12.46
CA SER A 144 1.84 -7.55 13.17
C SER A 144 1.73 -7.91 14.65
N GLN A 145 1.58 -6.90 15.50
CA GLN A 145 1.22 -7.07 16.92
C GLN A 145 -0.29 -7.00 17.17
N ILE A 146 -1.06 -6.59 16.16
CA ILE A 146 -2.51 -6.43 16.21
C ILE A 146 -3.18 -7.36 15.19
N SER A 147 -4.42 -7.76 15.43
CA SER A 147 -5.18 -8.59 14.49
C SER A 147 -5.84 -7.74 13.39
N PRO A 148 -6.28 -8.34 12.27
CA PRO A 148 -7.08 -7.65 11.26
C PRO A 148 -8.32 -6.97 11.84
N GLU A 149 -9.03 -7.62 12.76
CA GLU A 149 -10.23 -7.08 13.41
C GLU A 149 -9.89 -5.88 14.31
N SER A 150 -8.73 -5.91 14.97
CA SER A 150 -8.27 -4.79 15.80
C SER A 150 -7.92 -3.58 14.93
N VAL A 151 -7.31 -3.79 13.76
CA VAL A 151 -7.11 -2.72 12.76
C VAL A 151 -8.45 -2.13 12.32
N CYS A 152 -9.42 -2.97 11.95
CA CYS A 152 -10.76 -2.50 11.59
C CYS A 152 -11.40 -1.67 12.71
N LYS A 153 -11.31 -2.13 13.96
CA LYS A 153 -11.85 -1.41 15.12
C LYS A 153 -11.16 -0.06 15.31
N GLU A 154 -9.84 0.01 15.23
CA GLU A 154 -9.12 1.28 15.37
C GLU A 154 -9.50 2.30 14.29
N ILE A 155 -9.71 1.85 13.06
CA ILE A 155 -10.14 2.70 11.95
C ILE A 155 -11.57 3.18 12.15
N LEU A 156 -12.48 2.29 12.59
CA LEU A 156 -13.83 2.69 12.97
C LEU A 156 -13.81 3.71 14.11
N ASP A 157 -13.04 3.46 15.17
CA ASP A 157 -12.90 4.37 16.31
C ASP A 157 -12.37 5.75 15.89
N PHE A 158 -11.41 5.80 14.96
CA PHE A 158 -10.92 7.05 14.39
C PHE A 158 -12.01 7.81 13.63
N TYR A 159 -12.84 7.12 12.85
CA TYR A 159 -13.92 7.73 12.08
C TYR A 159 -15.27 7.82 12.82
N ASN A 160 -15.39 7.31 14.05
CA ASN A 160 -16.64 7.36 14.81
C ASN A 160 -17.11 8.80 15.16
N GLY A 161 -16.20 9.78 15.15
CA GLY A 161 -16.55 11.20 15.25
C GLY A 161 -16.91 11.83 13.90
N ASP A 162 -17.20 13.13 13.88
CA ASP A 162 -17.45 13.93 12.67
C ASP A 162 -16.17 14.25 11.86
N ILE A 163 -15.21 13.32 11.86
CA ILE A 163 -13.98 13.45 11.07
C ILE A 163 -14.33 13.13 9.60
N PRO A 164 -14.14 14.08 8.66
CA PRO A 164 -14.37 13.82 7.26
C PRO A 164 -13.27 12.91 6.71
N ILE A 165 -13.64 12.00 5.81
CA ILE A 165 -12.68 11.22 5.05
C ILE A 165 -12.08 12.12 3.97
N VAL A 166 -10.79 12.43 4.08
CA VAL A 166 -10.08 13.23 3.07
C VAL A 166 -9.60 12.35 1.92
N LYS A 167 -8.96 11.21 2.23
CA LYS A 167 -8.56 10.20 1.26
C LYS A 167 -8.86 8.79 1.75
N GLY A 168 -9.10 7.90 0.78
CA GLY A 168 -9.33 6.49 1.02
C GLY A 168 -8.03 5.74 1.32
N LEU A 169 -8.14 4.76 2.19
CA LEU A 169 -7.17 3.68 2.32
C LEU A 169 -7.39 2.68 1.18
N GLY A 170 -6.38 1.89 0.85
CA GLY A 170 -6.45 0.89 -0.23
C GLY A 170 -6.39 -0.53 0.29
N MET A 171 -5.27 -0.90 0.90
CA MET A 171 -5.10 -2.19 1.55
C MET A 171 -4.19 -2.08 2.77
N ILE A 172 -4.47 -2.89 3.77
CA ILE A 172 -3.61 -3.10 4.94
C ILE A 172 -3.33 -4.60 5.03
N TYR A 173 -2.05 -4.96 4.98
CA TYR A 173 -1.63 -6.35 4.98
C TYR A 173 -0.36 -6.57 5.81
N SER A 174 -0.36 -7.63 6.62
CA SER A 174 0.84 -8.15 7.24
C SER A 174 1.17 -9.53 6.68
N LEU A 175 2.42 -9.79 6.34
CA LEU A 175 2.86 -11.05 5.73
C LEU A 175 2.71 -12.27 6.65
N ASP A 176 2.58 -12.06 7.96
CA ASP A 176 2.28 -13.11 8.94
C ASP A 176 0.77 -13.34 9.16
N TRP A 177 -0.09 -12.64 8.41
CA TRP A 177 -1.53 -12.88 8.41
C TRP A 177 -1.95 -13.80 7.27
N GLU A 178 -2.97 -14.61 7.55
CA GLU A 178 -3.72 -15.36 6.53
C GLU A 178 -4.80 -14.51 5.84
N ASP A 179 -4.94 -13.25 6.26
CA ASP A 179 -6.00 -12.32 5.85
C ASP A 179 -5.41 -11.01 5.35
N ILE A 180 -6.13 -10.35 4.44
CA ILE A 180 -5.84 -9.00 3.97
C ILE A 180 -7.07 -8.11 4.18
N ILE A 181 -6.84 -6.88 4.61
CA ILE A 181 -7.89 -5.86 4.68
C ILE A 181 -7.84 -5.07 3.39
N VAL A 182 -8.96 -5.03 2.68
CA VAL A 182 -9.13 -4.22 1.47
C VAL A 182 -10.24 -3.22 1.70
N PHE A 183 -10.02 -2.00 1.24
CA PHE A 183 -11.01 -0.94 1.31
C PHE A 183 -11.77 -0.87 -0.01
N ASP A 184 -13.10 -0.90 0.11
CA ASP A 184 -14.02 -0.74 -1.00
C ASP A 184 -14.77 0.58 -0.86
N ASN A 185 -14.81 1.35 -1.95
CA ASN A 185 -15.62 2.55 -2.04
C ASN A 185 -16.58 2.36 -3.22
N SER A 186 -17.67 1.67 -2.96
CA SER A 186 -18.69 1.35 -3.96
C SER A 186 -20.07 1.65 -3.40
N ARG A 187 -21.02 1.98 -4.30
CA ARG A 187 -22.44 2.21 -3.92
C ARG A 187 -22.63 3.25 -2.81
N ASN A 188 -21.87 4.35 -2.85
CA ASN A 188 -21.85 5.40 -1.81
C ASN A 188 -21.50 4.88 -0.40
N ARG A 189 -20.79 3.75 -0.33
CA ARG A 189 -20.38 3.11 0.91
C ARG A 189 -18.88 2.89 0.92
N TYR A 190 -18.25 3.33 1.98
CA TYR A 190 -16.84 3.11 2.26
C TYR A 190 -16.71 2.05 3.35
N SER A 191 -16.24 0.87 2.96
CA SER A 191 -16.17 -0.33 3.81
C SER A 191 -14.76 -0.89 3.86
N MET A 192 -14.44 -1.56 4.97
CA MET A 192 -13.33 -2.50 5.10
C MET A 192 -13.83 -3.92 4.91
N LEU A 193 -13.16 -4.66 4.04
CA LEU A 193 -13.40 -6.08 3.82
C LEU A 193 -12.19 -6.86 4.34
N ILE A 194 -12.42 -7.72 5.33
CA ILE A 194 -11.44 -8.74 5.71
C ILE A 194 -11.61 -9.90 4.74
N LEU A 195 -10.56 -10.19 4.00
CA LEU A 195 -10.54 -11.19 2.95
C LEU A 195 -9.54 -12.29 3.30
N ASN A 196 -9.97 -13.55 3.24
CA ASN A 196 -9.06 -14.67 3.35
C ASN A 196 -8.08 -14.64 2.18
N ASN A 197 -6.79 -14.62 2.53
CA ASN A 197 -5.67 -14.57 1.62
C ASN A 197 -4.90 -15.91 1.61
N PHE A 198 -5.42 -17.00 2.19
CA PHE A 198 -4.88 -18.37 2.19
C PHE A 198 -3.33 -18.50 2.27
N ASN A 199 -2.66 -17.63 3.03
CA ASN A 199 -1.19 -17.52 3.11
C ASN A 199 -0.48 -17.21 1.79
N TYR A 200 -1.16 -16.60 0.83
CA TYR A 200 -0.50 -15.96 -0.30
C TYR A 200 0.35 -14.80 0.20
N SER A 201 1.63 -14.88 -0.10
CA SER A 201 2.68 -13.97 0.37
C SER A 201 2.51 -12.52 -0.12
N ILE A 202 3.61 -11.77 -0.22
CA ILE A 202 3.69 -10.43 -0.81
C ILE A 202 3.00 -10.31 -2.18
N SER A 203 2.83 -11.41 -2.91
CA SER A 203 2.21 -11.42 -4.23
C SER A 203 0.75 -10.95 -4.22
N SER A 204 -0.04 -11.23 -3.18
CA SER A 204 -1.42 -10.75 -3.07
C SER A 204 -1.49 -9.22 -2.96
N PHE A 205 -0.56 -8.64 -2.20
CA PHE A 205 -0.42 -7.19 -2.10
C PHE A 205 -0.06 -6.59 -3.47
N VAL A 206 0.93 -7.16 -4.17
CA VAL A 206 1.34 -6.70 -5.49
C VAL A 206 0.22 -6.85 -6.52
N ASN A 207 -0.53 -7.95 -6.49
CA ASN A 207 -1.68 -8.17 -7.37
C ASN A 207 -2.75 -7.08 -7.23
N LYS A 208 -3.11 -6.79 -5.98
CA LYS A 208 -4.07 -5.74 -5.68
C LYS A 208 -3.53 -4.37 -6.09
N LEU A 209 -2.24 -4.12 -5.87
CA LEU A 209 -1.56 -2.90 -6.31
C LEU A 209 -1.60 -2.73 -7.83
N ILE A 210 -1.38 -3.81 -8.60
CA ILE A 210 -1.44 -3.78 -10.07
C ILE A 210 -2.82 -3.36 -10.53
N ARG A 211 -3.88 -3.94 -9.95
CA ARG A 211 -5.26 -3.59 -10.28
C ARG A 211 -5.55 -2.12 -9.98
N ASP A 212 -5.13 -1.65 -8.81
CA ASP A 212 -5.44 -0.29 -8.35
C ASP A 212 -4.65 0.78 -9.12
N LEU A 213 -3.40 0.49 -9.52
CA LEU A 213 -2.56 1.45 -10.25
C LEU A 213 -2.75 1.41 -11.78
N TYR A 214 -2.83 0.21 -12.36
CA TYR A 214 -2.77 0.00 -13.82
C TYR A 214 -4.11 -0.44 -14.41
N GLY A 215 -5.11 -0.73 -13.57
CA GLY A 215 -6.45 -1.10 -14.00
C GLY A 215 -6.65 -2.61 -14.22
N LEU A 216 -7.87 -2.95 -14.62
CA LEU A 216 -8.33 -4.34 -14.71
C LEU A 216 -7.58 -5.14 -15.77
N ASP A 217 -7.31 -4.57 -16.95
CA ASP A 217 -6.67 -5.29 -18.05
C ASP A 217 -5.24 -5.73 -17.68
N ALA A 218 -4.47 -4.82 -17.08
CA ALA A 218 -3.14 -5.12 -16.58
C ALA A 218 -3.18 -6.21 -15.51
N TYR A 219 -4.12 -6.12 -14.56
CA TYR A 219 -4.33 -7.15 -13.55
C TYR A 219 -4.68 -8.52 -14.18
N MET A 220 -5.65 -8.57 -15.09
CA MET A 220 -6.09 -9.83 -15.72
C MET A 220 -4.97 -10.49 -16.54
N SER A 221 -4.02 -9.72 -17.08
CA SER A 221 -2.87 -10.26 -17.80
C SER A 221 -1.91 -11.07 -16.91
N VAL A 222 -1.94 -10.86 -15.59
CA VAL A 222 -1.02 -11.49 -14.62
C VAL A 222 -1.73 -12.17 -13.45
N ALA A 223 -3.06 -12.08 -13.35
CA ALA A 223 -3.83 -12.56 -12.21
C ALA A 223 -3.56 -14.04 -11.90
N ASN A 224 -3.50 -14.89 -12.92
CA ASN A 224 -3.20 -16.33 -12.77
C ASN A 224 -1.69 -16.63 -12.56
N LEU A 225 -0.83 -15.62 -12.70
CA LEU A 225 0.62 -15.72 -12.55
C LEU A 225 1.14 -15.05 -11.28
N ILE A 226 0.27 -14.39 -10.50
CA ILE A 226 0.68 -13.64 -9.32
C ILE A 226 -0.03 -14.07 -8.02
N GLY A 227 -1.08 -14.90 -8.08
CA GLY A 227 -1.78 -15.39 -6.88
C GLY A 227 -3.23 -15.77 -7.20
N PRO A 228 -4.09 -16.04 -6.20
CA PRO A 228 -5.47 -16.34 -6.49
C PRO A 228 -6.15 -15.08 -7.04
N SER A 229 -7.04 -15.26 -8.01
CA SER A 229 -8.00 -14.21 -8.36
C SER A 229 -9.17 -14.14 -7.37
N LEU A 230 -9.25 -15.09 -6.43
CA LEU A 230 -10.38 -15.31 -5.56
C LEU A 230 -9.99 -15.09 -4.10
N PHE A 231 -10.52 -14.01 -3.53
CA PHE A 231 -10.52 -13.75 -2.10
C PHE A 231 -11.88 -14.16 -1.53
N ILE A 232 -11.90 -14.84 -0.37
CA ILE A 232 -13.17 -15.15 0.32
C ILE A 232 -13.42 -14.08 1.38
N PRO A 233 -14.52 -13.31 1.30
CA PRO A 233 -14.88 -12.37 2.36
C PRO A 233 -15.16 -13.09 3.69
N LYS A 234 -14.49 -12.66 4.76
CA LYS A 234 -14.72 -13.12 6.14
C LYS A 234 -15.59 -12.15 6.93
N ALA A 235 -15.35 -10.84 6.78
CA ALA A 235 -16.07 -9.80 7.51
C ALA A 235 -16.12 -8.50 6.69
N GLU A 236 -17.15 -7.71 6.92
CA GLU A 236 -17.31 -6.35 6.41
C GLU A 236 -17.55 -5.38 7.58
N TYR A 237 -16.87 -4.24 7.56
CA TYR A 237 -17.06 -3.14 8.50
C TYR A 237 -17.31 -1.86 7.71
N VAL A 238 -18.44 -1.19 7.94
CA VAL A 238 -18.82 0.04 7.23
C VAL A 238 -18.25 1.25 7.98
N ILE A 239 -17.43 2.06 7.31
CA ILE A 239 -16.85 3.29 7.88
C ILE A 239 -17.80 4.47 7.67
N ARG A 240 -18.34 4.61 6.46
CA ARG A 240 -19.29 5.65 6.05
C ARG A 240 -20.20 5.13 4.93
N GLY A 241 -21.40 5.68 4.86
CA GLY A 241 -22.43 5.33 3.86
C GLY A 241 -23.74 5.02 4.56
N ASP A 242 -24.84 4.99 3.79
CA ASP A 242 -26.14 4.65 4.35
C ASP A 242 -26.11 3.20 4.85
N GLU A 243 -26.22 3.03 6.16
CA GLU A 243 -26.75 1.78 6.72
C GLU A 243 -28.20 1.69 6.24
N ASN A 244 -28.59 0.57 5.63
CA ASN A 244 -30.02 0.33 5.37
C ASN A 244 -30.83 0.48 6.66
#